data_AF-A0AAD8AUT4-F1
#
_entry.id   AF-A0AAD8AUT4-F1
#
_cell.length_a   1.000
_cell.length_b   1.000
_cell.length_c   1.000
_cell.angle_alpha   90.00
_cell.angle_beta   90.00
_cell.angle_gamma   90.00
#
_symmetry.space_group_name_H-M   'P 1'
#
loop_
_entity.id
_entity.type
_entity.pdbx_description
1 polymer ?
#
loop_
_entity_poly.entity_id
_entity_poly.type
_entity_poly.pdbx_seq_one_letter_code
_entity_poly.pdbx_strand_id
1 'polypeptide(L)'
;MWRVVIFYQALFLVFVLTCFKTLARAQNKTFHIGVMVPLTGSNVFGAEIVASAYLAVQKVNSDPQLKFLQDNGYNFSLTIKDTGCDVGLALMDVVDLYKRTPPVDSII
;
A
#
# COMPACT_ATOMS: atom_id res chain seq x y z
N MET A 1 -21.62 24.53 -40.63
CA MET A 1 -22.16 23.52 -39.70
C MET A 1 -21.16 22.41 -39.37
N TRP A 2 -20.55 21.73 -40.35
CA TRP A 2 -19.61 20.61 -40.11
C TRP A 2 -18.43 20.91 -39.19
N ARG A 3 -17.82 22.10 -39.28
CA ARG A 3 -16.70 22.51 -38.41
C ARG A 3 -17.07 22.59 -36.92
N VAL A 4 -18.31 22.97 -36.62
CA VAL A 4 -18.81 23.07 -35.25
C VAL A 4 -19.03 21.68 -34.66
N VAL A 5 -19.55 20.75 -35.46
CA VAL A 5 -19.75 19.34 -35.07
C VAL A 5 -18.42 18.65 -34.78
N ILE A 6 -17.41 18.84 -35.63
CA ILE A 6 -16.06 18.28 -35.43
C ILE A 6 -15.42 18.81 -34.15
N PHE A 7 -15.60 20.10 -33.85
CA PHE A 7 -15.09 20.71 -32.63
C PHE A 7 -15.71 20.09 -31.37
N TYR A 8 -17.03 19.93 -31.32
CA TYR A 8 -17.69 19.27 -30.18
C TYR A 8 -17.28 17.81 -30.01
N GLN A 9 -17.07 17.08 -31.11
CA GLN A 9 -16.61 15.70 -31.08
C GLN A 9 -15.17 15.57 -30.53
N ALA A 10 -14.26 16.47 -30.94
CA ALA A 10 -12.89 16.49 -30.41
C ALA A 10 -12.87 16.82 -28.91
N LEU A 11 -13.72 17.77 -28.48
CA LEU A 11 -13.82 18.18 -27.08
C LEU A 11 -14.37 17.04 -26.21
N PHE A 12 -15.36 16.30 -26.71
CA PHE A 12 -15.88 15.10 -26.06
C PHE A 12 -14.83 13.99 -25.97
N LEU A 13 -14.03 13.77 -27.02
CA LEU A 13 -12.95 12.77 -27.00
C LEU A 13 -11.90 13.11 -25.92
N VAL A 14 -11.49 14.38 -25.83
CA VAL A 14 -10.55 14.83 -24.79
C VAL A 14 -11.14 14.64 -23.40
N PHE A 15 -12.43 14.95 -23.21
CA PHE A 15 -13.13 14.74 -21.95
C PHE A 15 -13.13 13.26 -21.55
N VAL A 16 -13.50 12.36 -22.47
CA VAL A 16 -13.51 10.91 -22.24
C VAL A 16 -12.12 10.38 -21.89
N LEU A 17 -11.08 10.78 -22.64
CA LEU A 17 -9.69 10.38 -22.36
C LEU A 17 -9.20 10.87 -20.99
N THR A 18 -9.66 12.06 -20.58
CA THR A 18 -9.35 12.61 -19.26
C THR A 18 -10.05 11.81 -18.17
N CYS A 19 -11.34 11.49 -18.32
CA CYS A 19 -12.07 10.63 -17.40
C CYS A 19 -11.42 9.25 -17.25
N PHE A 20 -10.98 8.62 -18.34
CA PHE A 20 -10.28 7.33 -18.29
C PHE A 20 -8.94 7.41 -17.57
N LYS A 21 -8.14 8.46 -17.79
CA LYS A 21 -6.90 8.68 -17.02
C LYS A 21 -7.18 8.86 -15.53
N THR A 22 -8.24 9.59 -15.18
CA THR A 22 -8.61 9.82 -13.78
C THR A 22 -9.12 8.53 -13.13
N LEU A 23 -9.90 7.70 -13.86
CA LEU A 23 -10.34 6.39 -13.38
C LEU A 23 -9.17 5.42 -13.18
N ALA A 24 -8.20 5.44 -14.10
CA ALA A 24 -7.00 4.60 -14.01
C ALA A 24 -6.12 4.97 -12.81
N ARG A 25 -6.05 6.26 -12.46
CA ARG A 25 -5.37 6.74 -11.23
C ARG A 25 -6.18 6.53 -9.96
N ALA A 26 -7.51 6.41 -10.06
CA ALA A 26 -8.38 6.31 -8.89
C ALA A 26 -8.23 4.99 -8.12
N GLN A 27 -7.58 3.97 -8.69
CA GLN A 27 -7.18 2.80 -7.93
C GLN A 27 -5.83 3.04 -7.22
N ASN A 28 -5.81 3.95 -6.24
CA ASN A 28 -4.72 4.02 -5.27
C ASN A 28 -4.69 2.69 -4.51
N LYS A 29 -3.75 1.80 -4.88
CA LYS A 29 -3.58 0.49 -4.27
C LYS A 29 -2.48 0.61 -3.24
N THR A 30 -2.88 0.75 -1.98
CA THR A 30 -1.95 0.65 -0.86
C THR A 30 -1.75 -0.82 -0.53
N PHE A 31 -0.52 -1.31 -0.64
CA PHE A 31 -0.12 -2.61 -0.15
C PHE A 31 0.13 -2.53 1.35
N HIS A 32 -0.61 -3.33 2.12
CA HIS A 32 -0.54 -3.38 3.58
C HIS A 32 0.26 -4.60 4.00
N ILE A 33 1.48 -4.39 4.52
CA ILE A 33 2.37 -5.46 4.98
C ILE A 33 2.24 -5.59 6.49
N GLY A 34 1.89 -6.78 6.97
CA GLY A 34 1.97 -7.15 8.38
C GLY A 34 3.36 -7.70 8.71
N VAL A 35 3.90 -7.30 9.87
CA VAL A 35 5.16 -7.83 10.40
C VAL A 35 4.90 -8.30 11.83
N MET A 36 5.25 -9.54 12.10
CA MET A 36 5.13 -10.13 13.43
C MET A 36 6.50 -10.39 14.01
N VAL A 37 6.79 -9.76 15.14
CA VAL A 37 8.11 -9.82 15.76
C VAL A 37 8.00 -9.88 17.27
N PRO A 38 8.90 -10.55 17.99
CA PRO A 38 8.94 -10.50 19.45
C PRO A 38 9.67 -9.24 19.90
N LEU A 39 8.88 -8.25 20.33
CA LEU A 39 9.36 -7.02 20.96
C LEU A 39 9.38 -7.14 22.49
N THR A 40 8.58 -8.06 23.02
CA THR A 40 8.56 -8.43 24.44
C THR A 40 8.64 -9.95 24.63
N GLY A 41 8.70 -10.40 25.88
CA GLY A 41 8.71 -11.82 26.24
C GLY A 41 10.09 -12.40 26.50
N SER A 42 10.21 -13.72 26.33
CA SER A 42 11.40 -14.49 26.72
C SER A 42 12.62 -14.29 25.81
N ASN A 43 12.41 -13.87 24.56
CA ASN A 43 13.49 -13.64 23.60
C ASN A 43 13.19 -12.42 22.71
N VAL A 44 13.79 -11.28 23.05
CA VAL A 44 13.56 -10.01 22.34
C VAL A 44 14.62 -9.80 21.26
N PHE A 45 14.21 -9.86 20.00
CA PHE A 45 15.07 -9.59 18.84
C PHE A 45 14.37 -8.80 17.72
N GLY A 46 13.15 -8.34 17.94
CA GLY A 46 12.35 -7.66 16.91
C GLY A 46 12.68 -6.19 16.67
N ALA A 47 13.31 -5.49 17.62
CA ALA A 47 13.43 -4.03 17.58
C ALA A 47 14.22 -3.51 16.35
N GLU A 48 15.32 -4.16 15.99
CA GLU A 48 16.13 -3.79 14.83
C GLU A 48 15.41 -4.08 13.50
N ILE A 49 14.64 -5.17 13.47
CA ILE A 49 13.81 -5.57 12.32
C ILE A 49 12.72 -4.52 12.07
N VAL A 50 12.07 -4.04 13.13
CA VAL A 50 11.03 -3.00 13.05
C VAL A 50 11.57 -1.72 12.41
N ALA A 51 12.69 -1.22 12.92
CA ALA A 51 13.31 0.00 12.38
C ALA A 51 13.69 -0.16 10.90
N SER A 52 14.27 -1.32 10.55
CA SER A 52 14.66 -1.63 9.18
C SER A 52 13.47 -1.72 8.24
N ALA A 53 12.37 -2.34 8.69
CA ALA A 53 11.14 -2.46 7.89
C ALA A 53 10.50 -1.09 7.63
N TYR A 54 10.45 -0.19 8.62
CA TYR A 54 9.98 1.18 8.43
C TYR A 54 10.83 1.95 7.43
N LEU A 55 12.16 1.87 7.56
CA LEU A 55 13.08 2.53 6.64
C LEU A 55 12.94 1.98 5.22
N ALA A 56 12.74 0.68 5.05
CA ALA A 56 12.52 0.06 3.74
C ALA A 56 11.23 0.58 3.09
N VAL A 57 10.11 0.62 3.82
CA VAL A 57 8.84 1.15 3.29
C VAL A 57 8.95 2.64 2.99
N GLN A 58 9.59 3.42 3.86
CA GLN A 58 9.82 4.83 3.62
C GLN A 58 10.68 5.05 2.37
N LYS A 59 11.75 4.26 2.20
CA LYS A 59 12.62 4.32 1.03
C LYS A 59 11.85 3.99 -0.23
N VAL A 60 11.09 2.90 -0.27
CA VAL A 60 10.28 2.51 -1.44
C VAL A 60 9.26 3.58 -1.83
N ASN A 61 8.61 4.21 -0.85
CA ASN A 61 7.61 5.25 -1.10
C ASN A 61 8.21 6.60 -1.53
N SER A 62 9.49 6.86 -1.24
CA SER A 62 10.15 8.15 -1.50
C SER A 62 11.25 8.08 -2.56
N ASP A 63 11.64 6.89 -3.02
CA ASP A 63 12.73 6.73 -3.97
C ASP A 63 12.36 7.24 -5.37
N PRO A 64 13.11 8.21 -5.94
CA PRO A 64 12.88 8.67 -7.30
C PRO A 64 12.98 7.58 -8.38
N GLN A 65 13.79 6.54 -8.15
CA GLN A 65 13.93 5.42 -9.07
C GLN A 65 12.69 4.51 -9.08
N LEU A 66 11.95 4.49 -7.96
CA LEU A 66 10.72 3.72 -7.81
C LEU A 66 9.45 4.56 -8.03
N LYS A 67 9.61 5.85 -8.35
CA LYS A 67 8.52 6.83 -8.55
C LYS A 67 7.41 6.35 -9.48
N PHE A 68 7.74 5.49 -10.45
CA PHE A 68 6.76 4.89 -11.35
C PHE A 68 5.67 4.11 -10.59
N LEU A 69 5.97 3.53 -9.41
CA LEU A 69 4.97 2.87 -8.58
C LEU A 69 3.94 3.88 -8.07
N GLN A 70 4.40 5.02 -7.56
CA GLN A 70 3.55 6.08 -7.03
C GLN A 70 2.78 6.80 -8.14
N ASP A 71 3.39 6.99 -9.31
CA ASP A 71 2.73 7.57 -10.50
C ASP A 71 1.58 6.66 -11.02
N ASN A 72 1.63 5.37 -10.69
CA ASN A 72 0.57 4.39 -10.96
C ASN A 72 -0.36 4.15 -9.74
N GLY A 73 -0.26 4.96 -8.68
CA GLY A 73 -1.12 4.88 -7.50
C GLY A 73 -0.76 3.78 -6.50
N TYR A 74 0.41 3.15 -6.63
CA TYR A 74 0.87 2.15 -5.66
C TYR A 74 1.58 2.80 -4.49
N ASN A 75 1.16 2.44 -3.27
CA ASN A 75 1.82 2.84 -2.03
C ASN A 75 2.04 1.62 -1.15
N PHE A 76 3.00 1.70 -0.23
CA PHE A 76 3.25 0.65 0.75
C PHE A 76 2.99 1.18 2.15
N SER A 77 2.44 0.33 3.01
CA SER A 77 2.26 0.63 4.43
C SER A 77 2.61 -0.59 5.26
N LEU A 78 3.01 -0.33 6.50
CA LEU A 78 3.49 -1.34 7.42
C LEU A 78 2.61 -1.39 8.66
N THR A 79 2.38 -2.60 9.17
CA THR A 79 1.69 -2.85 10.43
C THR A 79 2.53 -3.82 11.23
N ILE A 80 2.79 -3.51 12.48
CA ILE A 80 3.68 -4.31 13.32
C ILE A 80 2.88 -4.84 14.51
N LYS A 81 3.03 -6.13 14.78
CA LYS A 81 2.44 -6.81 15.92
C LYS A 81 3.54 -7.44 16.77
N ASP A 82 3.44 -7.24 18.07
CA ASP A 82 4.33 -7.86 19.05
C ASP A 82 3.79 -9.23 19.43
N THR A 83 4.54 -10.27 19.12
CA THR A 83 4.15 -11.66 19.43
C THR A 83 4.40 -12.04 20.87
N GLY A 84 5.21 -11.28 21.62
CA GLY A 84 5.56 -11.62 23.01
C GLY A 84 6.28 -12.97 23.19
N CYS A 85 6.81 -13.56 22.12
CA CYS A 85 7.24 -14.97 22.07
C CYS A 85 6.15 -15.98 22.46
N ASP A 86 4.88 -15.61 22.36
CA ASP A 86 3.73 -16.45 22.71
C ASP A 86 2.98 -16.87 21.44
N VAL A 87 2.83 -18.18 21.25
CA VAL A 87 2.18 -18.74 20.05
C VAL A 87 0.69 -18.40 20.02
N GLY A 88 0.03 -18.35 21.18
CA GLY A 88 -1.38 -17.99 21.28
C GLY A 88 -1.62 -16.53 20.90
N LEU A 89 -0.80 -15.61 21.41
CA LEU A 89 -0.83 -14.20 21.01
C LEU A 89 -0.55 -14.03 19.51
N ALA A 90 0.48 -14.71 19.00
CA ALA A 90 0.83 -14.65 17.58
C ALA A 90 -0.33 -15.11 16.68
N LEU A 91 -1.02 -16.20 17.01
CA LEU A 91 -2.16 -16.69 16.24
C LEU A 91 -3.35 -15.71 16.27
N MET A 92 -3.61 -15.09 17.42
CA MET A 92 -4.65 -14.05 17.53
C MET A 92 -4.30 -12.84 16.66
N ASP A 93 -3.04 -12.41 16.69
CA ASP A 93 -2.57 -11.27 15.89
C ASP A 93 -2.61 -11.55 14.38
N VAL A 94 -2.33 -12.79 13.93
CA VAL A 94 -2.53 -13.19 12.53
C VAL A 94 -3.98 -12.99 12.12
N VAL A 95 -4.93 -13.45 12.94
CA VAL A 95 -6.37 -13.32 12.66
C VAL A 95 -6.78 -11.84 12.63
N ASP A 96 -6.27 -11.03 13.55
CA ASP A 96 -6.53 -9.59 13.59
C ASP A 96 -6.00 -8.87 12.34
N LEU A 97 -4.81 -9.24 11.87
CA LEU A 97 -4.21 -8.67 10.65
C LEU A 97 -5.05 -9.00 9.41
N TYR A 98 -5.56 -10.22 9.29
CA TYR A 98 -6.45 -10.60 8.19
C TYR A 98 -7.86 -9.99 8.28
N LYS A 99 -8.36 -9.73 9.49
CA LYS A 99 -9.69 -9.12 9.71
C LYS A 99 -9.69 -7.59 9.63
N ARG A 100 -8.52 -6.95 9.58
CA ARG A 100 -8.39 -5.51 9.48
C ARG A 100 -9.04 -4.96 8.20
N THR A 101 -9.46 -3.71 8.23
CA THR A 101 -9.85 -2.95 7.02
C THR A 101 -8.92 -1.75 6.83
N PRO A 102 -8.14 -1.68 5.74
CA PRO A 102 -7.94 -2.72 4.72
C PRO A 102 -7.20 -3.94 5.31
N PRO A 103 -7.43 -5.15 4.77
CA PRO A 103 -6.68 -6.34 5.18
C PRO A 103 -5.22 -6.20 4.78
N VAL A 104 -4.33 -6.92 5.47
CA VAL A 104 -2.95 -7.05 5.01
C VAL A 104 -2.88 -7.94 3.77
N ASP A 105 -2.03 -7.56 2.81
CA ASP A 105 -1.75 -8.33 1.59
C ASP A 105 -0.72 -9.43 1.85
N SER A 106 0.16 -9.24 2.84
CA SER A 106 1.15 -10.23 3.27
C SER A 106 1.51 -10.07 4.75
N ILE A 107 1.94 -11.16 5.37
CA ILE A 107 2.49 -11.18 6.73
C ILE A 107 3.90 -11.76 6.66
N ILE A 108 4.85 -11.09 7.31
CA ILE A 108 6.27 -11.48 7.42
C ILE A 108 6.60 -11.72 8.88
#